data_AF-A0A4Q1VHC2-F1
#
_entry.id   AF-A0A4Q1VHC2-F1
#
_cell.length_a   1.000
_cell.length_b   1.000
_cell.length_c   1.000
_cell.angle_alpha   90.00
_cell.angle_beta   90.00
_cell.angle_gamma   90.00
#
_symmetry.space_group_name_H-M   'P 1'
#
loop_
_entity.id
_entity.type
_entity.pdbx_description
1 polymer ?
#
loop_
_entity_poly.entity_id
_entity_poly.type
_entity_poly.pdbx_seq_one_letter_code
_entity_poly.pdbx_strand_id
1 'polypeptide(L)' 'MTHLDQVPHHDRQPASVPEVEALLLKATHDLAATLGVEPQQALRALATVVQRRADFERLRGAANAISARLAR' A
#
# COMPACT_ATOMS: atom_id res chain seq x y z
N MET A 1 13.31 -32.91 19.62
CA MET A 1 13.91 -32.00 18.62
C MET A 1 12.86 -31.76 17.56
N THR A 2 12.06 -30.72 17.76
CA THR A 2 10.81 -30.48 17.04
C THR A 2 11.06 -29.65 15.79
N HIS A 3 10.41 -30.07 14.71
CA HIS A 3 10.53 -29.57 13.35
C HIS A 3 10.43 -28.04 13.23
N LEU A 4 11.41 -27.48 12.51
CA LEU A 4 11.46 -26.12 11.99
C LEU A 4 10.39 -25.89 10.92
N ASP A 5 9.78 -24.71 10.99
CA ASP A 5 9.29 -23.88 9.89
C ASP A 5 8.68 -24.59 8.67
N GLN A 6 7.36 -24.73 8.71
CA GLN A 6 6.57 -24.66 7.49
C GLN A 6 5.64 -23.46 7.62
N VAL A 7 6.15 -22.30 7.19
CA VAL A 7 5.28 -21.18 6.78
C VAL A 7 4.56 -21.67 5.53
N PRO A 8 3.23 -21.87 5.54
CA PRO A 8 2.54 -22.28 4.34
C PRO A 8 2.69 -21.17 3.31
N HIS A 9 3.41 -21.46 2.23
CA HIS A 9 3.31 -20.72 0.99
C HIS A 9 1.87 -20.85 0.51
N HIS A 10 1.03 -19.88 0.88
CA HIS A 10 -0.25 -19.71 0.21
C HIS A 10 0.04 -19.41 -1.26
N ASP A 11 -0.27 -20.39 -2.10
CA ASP A 11 -0.47 -20.24 -3.53
C ASP A 11 -1.30 -18.99 -3.78
N ARG A 12 -0.62 -17.90 -4.14
CA ARG A 12 -1.25 -16.65 -4.56
C ARG A 12 -1.76 -16.87 -5.98
N GLN A 13 -2.85 -17.64 -6.11
CA GLN A 13 -3.66 -17.55 -7.32
C GLN A 13 -4.07 -16.08 -7.49
N PRO A 14 -3.95 -15.51 -8.70
CA PRO A 14 -4.42 -14.17 -8.95
C PRO A 14 -5.91 -14.12 -8.64
N ALA A 15 -6.26 -13.38 -7.59
CA ALA A 15 -7.63 -13.17 -7.20
C ALA A 15 -8.43 -12.66 -8.40
N SER A 16 -9.63 -13.21 -8.60
CA SER A 16 -10.51 -12.73 -9.66
C SER A 16 -10.85 -11.25 -9.42
N VAL A 17 -11.14 -10.49 -10.49
CA VAL A 17 -11.49 -9.05 -10.37
C VAL A 17 -12.57 -8.82 -9.28
N PRO A 18 -13.64 -9.63 -9.19
CA PRO A 18 -14.64 -9.50 -8.13
C PRO A 18 -14.10 -9.70 -6.70
N GLU A 19 -13.13 -10.59 -6.50
CA GLU A 19 -12.51 -10.81 -5.18
C GLU A 19 -11.68 -9.60 -4.74
N VAL A 20 -10.96 -8.98 -5.68
CA VAL A 20 -10.17 -7.77 -5.42
C VAL A 20 -11.10 -6.61 -5.04
N GLU A 21 -12.21 -6.43 -5.76
CA GLU A 21 -13.20 -5.41 -5.45
C GLU A 21 -13.81 -5.62 -4.06
N ALA A 22 -14.18 -6.85 -3.70
CA ALA A 22 -14.70 -7.17 -2.37
C ALA A 22 -13.69 -6.88 -1.26
N LEU A 23 -12.41 -7.22 -1.48
CA LEU A 23 -11.32 -6.92 -0.56
C LEU A 23 -11.14 -5.42 -0.36
N LEU A 24 -11.13 -4.64 -1.45
CA LEU A 24 -10.98 -3.19 -1.41
C LEU A 24 -12.17 -2.53 -0.71
N LEU A 25 -13.38 -3.03 -0.96
CA LEU A 25 -14.59 -2.53 -0.31
C LEU A 25 -14.53 -2.77 1.20
N LYS A 26 -14.15 -3.99 1.62
CA LYS A 26 -13.99 -4.33 3.04
C LYS A 26 -12.92 -3.45 3.70
N ALA A 27 -11.75 -3.36 3.10
CA ALA A 27 -10.64 -2.56 3.64
C ALA A 27 -11.01 -1.08 3.78
N THR A 28 -11.80 -0.55 2.84
CA THR A 28 -12.31 0.82 2.89
C THR A 28 -13.24 1.04 4.09
N HIS A 29 -14.17 0.12 4.33
CA HIS A 29 -15.10 0.21 5.46
C HIS A 29 -14.37 0.08 6.80
N ASP A 30 -13.42 -0.86 6.90
CA ASP A 30 -12.60 -1.04 8.11
C ASP A 30 -11.79 0.23 8.43
N LEU A 31 -11.20 0.86 7.40
CA LEU A 31 -10.49 2.13 7.54
C LEU A 31 -11.42 3.26 7.98
N ALA A 32 -12.59 3.38 7.36
CA ALA A 32 -13.59 4.39 7.66
C ALA A 32 -14.08 4.27 9.12
N ALA A 33 -14.37 3.05 9.57
CA ALA A 33 -14.74 2.77 10.95
C ALA A 33 -13.63 3.12 11.94
N THR A 34 -12.38 2.77 11.63
CA THR A 34 -11.21 3.10 12.46
C THR A 34 -11.01 4.61 12.62
N LEU A 35 -11.28 5.38 11.55
CA LEU A 35 -11.12 6.83 11.54
C LEU A 35 -12.36 7.59 12.04
N GLY A 36 -13.50 6.91 12.22
CA GLY A 36 -14.77 7.54 12.59
C GLY A 36 -15.31 8.48 11.50
N VAL A 37 -15.10 8.14 10.22
CA VAL A 37 -15.53 8.95 9.07
C VAL A 37 -16.32 8.12 8.06
N GLU A 38 -16.97 8.79 7.12
CA GLU A 38 -17.66 8.11 6.01
C GLU A 38 -16.66 7.41 5.06
N PRO A 39 -17.01 6.24 4.48
CA PRO A 39 -16.16 5.50 3.55
C PRO A 39 -15.59 6.34 2.40
N GLN A 40 -16.39 7.25 1.83
CA GLN A 40 -15.95 8.13 0.75
C GLN A 40 -14.95 9.19 1.21
N GLN A 41 -14.96 9.58 2.49
CA GLN A 41 -13.96 10.47 3.06
C GLN A 41 -12.66 9.72 3.31
N ALA A 42 -12.73 8.51 3.88
CA ALA A 42 -11.57 7.63 4.08
C ALA A 42 -10.84 7.33 2.76
N LEU A 43 -11.57 7.01 1.69
CA LEU A 43 -10.98 6.80 0.36
C LEU A 43 -10.24 8.02 -0.18
N ARG A 44 -10.85 9.21 -0.08
CA ARG A 44 -10.22 10.46 -0.55
C ARG A 44 -8.97 10.81 0.24
N ALA A 45 -8.99 10.60 1.55
CA ALA A 45 -7.82 10.78 2.40
C ALA A 45 -6.71 9.79 2.04
N LEU A 46 -7.04 8.50 1.87
CA LEU A 46 -6.09 7.47 1.49
C LEU A 46 -5.45 7.75 0.12
N ALA A 47 -6.25 8.11 -0.89
CA ALA A 47 -5.75 8.50 -2.21
C ALA A 47 -4.74 9.65 -2.11
N THR A 48 -5.03 10.65 -1.27
CA THR A 48 -4.12 11.77 -1.00
C THR A 48 -2.81 11.31 -0.37
N VAL A 49 -2.86 10.39 0.61
CA VAL A 49 -1.66 9.85 1.27
C VAL A 49 -0.80 9.05 0.28
N VAL A 50 -1.42 8.19 -0.52
CA VAL A 50 -0.72 7.39 -1.55
C VAL A 50 -0.04 8.31 -2.56
N GLN A 51 -0.75 9.34 -3.04
CA GLN A 51 -0.19 10.32 -3.97
C GLN A 51 1.02 11.04 -3.38
N ARG A 52 0.90 11.57 -2.16
CA ARG A 52 2.01 12.25 -1.46
C ARG A 52 3.21 11.33 -1.25
N ARG A 53 2.98 10.05 -0.94
CA ARG A 53 4.06 9.08 -0.80
C ARG A 53 4.77 8.85 -2.14
N ALA A 54 4.04 8.70 -3.23
CA ALA A 54 4.61 8.56 -4.56
C ALA A 54 5.41 9.81 -4.98
N ASP A 55 4.90 11.01 -4.69
CA ASP A 55 5.61 12.26 -4.93
C ASP A 55 6.92 12.34 -4.14
N PHE A 56 6.88 12.00 -2.85
CA PHE A 56 8.08 11.97 -1.99
C PHE A 56 9.14 11.01 -2.54
N GLU A 57 8.75 9.79 -2.94
CA GLU A 57 9.68 8.81 -3.48
C GLU A 57 10.34 9.27 -4.78
N ARG A 58 9.57 9.93 -5.66
CA ARG A 58 10.11 10.56 -6.88
C ARG A 58 11.12 11.66 -6.57
N LEU A 59 10.79 12.57 -5.65
CA LEU A 59 11.68 13.66 -5.25
C LEU A 59 12.96 13.14 -4.59
N ARG A 60 12.84 12.13 -3.73
CA ARG A 60 13.98 11.46 -3.09
C ARG A 60 14.91 10.83 -4.13
N GLY A 61 14.35 10.14 -5.13
CA GLY A 61 15.13 9.57 -6.22
C GLY A 61 15.89 10.64 -7.03
N ALA A 62 15.21 11.75 -7.34
CA ALA A 62 15.82 12.87 -8.06
C ALA A 62 16.96 13.54 -7.26
N ALA A 63 16.74 13.78 -5.96
CA ALA A 63 17.74 14.36 -5.08
C ALA A 63 19.00 13.47 -5.00
N ASN A 64 18.83 12.17 -4.83
CA ASN A 64 19.94 11.22 -4.80
C ASN A 64 20.74 11.21 -6.12
N ALA A 65 20.05 11.27 -7.26
CA ALA A 65 20.70 11.33 -8.57
C ALA A 65 21.54 12.61 -8.75
N ILE A 66 21.03 13.75 -8.28
CA ILE A 66 21.75 15.04 -8.30
C ILE A 66 22.99 14.97 -7.40
N SER A 67 22.85 14.49 -6.17
CA SER A 67 23.97 14.34 -5.23
C SER A 67 25.06 13.42 -5.79
N ALA A 68 24.68 12.29 -6.41
CA ALA A 68 25.62 11.35 -7.03
C ALA A 68 26.34 11.92 -8.28
N ARG A 69 25.78 12.95 -8.91
CA ARG A 69 26.41 13.65 -10.04
C ARG A 69 27.40 14.71 -9.55
N LEU A 70 27.11 15.39 -8.44
CA LEU A 70 27.99 16.40 -7.84
C LEU A 70 29.19 15.81 -7.11
N ALA A 71 29.09 14.56 -6.67
CA ALA A 71 30.17 13.83 -5.99
C ALA A 71 31.17 13.16 -6.96
N ARG A 72 31.02 13.34 -8.28
CA ARG A 72 31.97 12.90 -9.31
C ARG A 72 32.74 14.09 -9.85
#